data_AF-A0A7C5CXN4-F1
#
_entry.id   AF-A0A7C5CXN4-F1
#
_cell.length_a   1.000
_cell.length_b   1.000
_cell.length_c   1.000
_cell.angle_alpha   90.00
_cell.angle_beta   90.00
_cell.angle_gamma   90.00
#
_symmetry.space_group_name_H-M   'P 1'
#
loop_
_entity.id
_entity.type
_entity.pdbx_description
1 polymer ?
#
loop_
_entity_poly.entity_id
_entity_poly.type
_entity_poly.pdbx_seq_one_letter_code
_entity_poly.pdbx_strand_id
1 'polypeptide(L)'
;MHDEKHEKALIVLIRRARDVLKANWQGNYTAPSVKQYPHQWSWDSGFITIGYSYFDEMRAKKELSSLLKAQWTNGMVPHIRYNPRYEHYFPDASFWHPLPDCAPEGVNTSCITQPPLATIGAFYFYINAVDMEEAKRFLKHLYPRLLGFHRFLYKERDPDVKELVAIVHPWESGMDDSPAWKDILMQMDIPSGIADSYRRQDTLNVPAEERPEDEIYFRYLYLAELFKKEGYRQHRVVRRSPFLVYDVLFNSLLCRANECLIEIGRIVGEDTAELKEYLAATRRAIEKWLWNEEAGLYFSYDARSNAQIEKPSVASFSPLFAGVPATNRQKGSMPI
;
A
#
# COMPACT_ATOMS: atom_id res chain seq x y z
N MET A 1 7.96 37.51 19.89
CA MET A 1 9.01 37.47 18.85
C MET A 1 9.38 36.05 18.40
N HIS A 2 9.68 35.10 19.30
CA HIS A 2 9.99 33.71 18.90
C HIS A 2 8.77 33.00 18.28
N ASP A 3 7.59 33.20 18.89
CA ASP A 3 6.32 32.61 18.48
C ASP A 3 5.85 33.10 17.10
N GLU A 4 5.93 34.41 16.87
CA GLU A 4 5.55 35.05 15.60
C GLU A 4 6.47 34.63 14.43
N LYS A 5 7.76 34.35 14.71
CA LYS A 5 8.70 33.82 13.71
C LYS A 5 8.38 32.37 13.35
N HIS A 6 8.00 31.56 14.34
CA HIS A 6 7.57 30.17 14.12
C HIS A 6 6.25 30.10 13.34
N GLU A 7 5.28 30.93 13.69
CA GLU A 7 4.00 30.99 12.98
C GLU A 7 4.20 31.40 11.51
N LYS A 8 5.01 32.43 11.24
CA LYS A 8 5.38 32.83 9.87
C LYS A 8 6.07 31.68 9.11
N ALA A 9 6.99 30.96 9.76
CA ALA A 9 7.66 29.81 9.15
C ALA A 9 6.68 28.67 8.81
N LEU A 10 5.73 28.39 9.71
CA LEU A 10 4.70 27.37 9.51
C LEU A 10 3.77 27.72 8.34
N ILE A 11 3.33 28.98 8.23
CA ILE A 11 2.51 29.47 7.11
C ILE A 11 3.25 29.26 5.78
N VAL A 12 4.55 29.59 5.74
CA VAL A 12 5.37 29.39 4.54
C VAL A 12 5.49 27.91 4.19
N LEU A 13 5.68 27.03 5.18
CA LEU A 13 5.76 25.59 4.96
C LEU A 13 4.44 25.00 4.43
N ILE A 14 3.31 25.38 5.03
CA ILE A 14 1.97 24.95 4.58
C ILE A 14 1.72 25.40 3.14
N ARG A 15 2.06 26.65 2.81
CA ARG A 15 1.92 27.16 1.44
C ARG A 15 2.74 26.34 0.46
N ARG A 16 4.01 26.07 0.77
CA ARG A 16 4.90 25.26 -0.09
C ARG A 16 4.39 23.84 -0.26
N ALA A 17 3.89 23.20 0.80
CA ALA A 17 3.30 21.87 0.71
C ALA A 17 2.07 21.83 -0.22
N ARG A 18 1.20 22.85 -0.13
CA ARG A 18 0.06 23.01 -1.05
C ARG A 18 0.52 23.21 -2.50
N ASP A 19 1.58 24.00 -2.71
CA ASP A 19 2.11 24.27 -4.04
C ASP A 19 2.70 23.01 -4.68
N VAL A 20 3.35 22.12 -3.91
CA VAL A 20 3.79 20.79 -4.37
C VAL A 20 2.61 19.94 -4.85
N LEU A 21 1.57 19.80 -4.03
CA LEU A 21 0.37 19.02 -4.41
C LEU A 21 -0.34 19.62 -5.64
N LYS A 22 -0.32 20.95 -5.79
CA LYS A 22 -0.90 21.61 -6.96
C LYS A 22 -0.08 21.39 -8.22
N ALA A 23 1.25 21.47 -8.12
CA ALA A 23 2.16 21.24 -9.25
C ALA A 23 2.12 19.80 -9.74
N ASN A 24 1.87 18.85 -8.84
CA ASN A 24 1.80 17.43 -9.16
C ASN A 24 0.42 16.96 -9.68
N TRP A 25 -0.59 17.83 -9.68
CA TRP A 25 -1.95 17.51 -10.10
C TRP A 25 -2.03 17.27 -11.61
N GLN A 26 -2.58 16.12 -12.00
CA GLN A 26 -2.68 15.66 -13.40
C GLN A 26 -4.09 15.79 -14.00
N GLY A 27 -5.01 16.44 -13.28
CA GLY A 27 -6.39 16.70 -13.72
C GLY A 27 -7.44 15.82 -13.04
N ASN A 28 -7.10 14.57 -12.71
CA ASN A 28 -7.96 13.62 -11.99
C ASN A 28 -7.25 12.82 -10.89
N TYR A 29 -5.93 12.91 -10.81
CA TYR A 29 -5.11 12.34 -9.74
C TYR A 29 -3.86 13.20 -9.56
N THR A 30 -3.04 12.87 -8.57
CA THR A 30 -1.78 13.55 -8.27
C THR A 30 -0.63 12.57 -8.41
N ALA A 31 0.36 12.93 -9.23
CA ALA A 31 1.58 12.14 -9.36
C ALA A 31 2.42 12.28 -8.07
N PRO A 32 2.95 11.19 -7.47
CA PRO A 32 3.88 11.33 -6.34
C PRO A 32 5.09 12.20 -6.70
N SER A 33 5.58 12.06 -7.93
CA SER A 33 6.61 12.93 -8.51
C SER A 33 6.41 12.99 -10.03
N VAL A 34 6.13 14.16 -10.59
CA VAL A 34 5.87 14.29 -12.04
C VAL A 34 7.05 13.77 -12.89
N LYS A 35 8.28 13.82 -12.36
CA LYS A 35 9.47 13.36 -13.07
C LYS A 35 9.71 11.86 -12.93
N GLN A 36 9.58 11.32 -11.72
CA GLN A 36 9.97 9.93 -11.42
C GLN A 36 8.78 8.97 -11.37
N TYR A 37 7.66 9.44 -10.84
CA TYR A 37 6.45 8.66 -10.58
C TYR A 37 5.25 9.39 -11.19
N PRO A 38 5.14 9.44 -12.53
CA PRO A 38 4.16 10.29 -13.21
C PRO A 38 2.73 9.73 -13.22
N HIS A 39 2.55 8.49 -12.81
CA HIS A 39 1.27 7.78 -12.71
C HIS A 39 0.60 7.95 -11.32
N GLN A 40 -0.56 7.31 -11.12
CA GLN A 40 -1.27 7.31 -9.83
C GLN A 40 -0.89 6.07 -9.03
N TRP A 41 -0.28 6.24 -7.85
CA TRP A 41 0.02 5.15 -6.93
C TRP A 41 -1.04 5.02 -5.83
N SER A 42 -1.39 3.79 -5.47
CA SER A 42 -2.50 3.49 -4.56
C SER A 42 -2.30 4.09 -3.17
N TRP A 43 -1.19 3.77 -2.50
CA TRP A 43 -0.98 4.25 -1.14
C TRP A 43 -0.69 5.76 -1.08
N ASP A 44 0.01 6.30 -2.08
CA ASP A 44 0.29 7.73 -2.25
C ASP A 44 -1.02 8.51 -2.36
N SER A 45 -1.97 8.04 -3.18
CA SER A 45 -3.30 8.65 -3.30
C SER A 45 -4.03 8.70 -1.96
N GLY A 46 -3.81 7.74 -1.06
CA GLY A 46 -4.32 7.79 0.31
C GLY A 46 -3.73 8.96 1.10
N PHE A 47 -2.41 9.11 1.13
CA PHE A 47 -1.74 10.24 1.80
C PHE A 47 -2.06 11.59 1.16
N ILE A 48 -2.11 11.65 -0.17
CA ILE A 48 -2.46 12.84 -0.94
C ILE A 48 -3.90 13.27 -0.64
N THR A 49 -4.82 12.32 -0.49
CA THR A 49 -6.20 12.60 -0.06
C THR A 49 -6.22 13.24 1.32
N ILE A 50 -5.42 12.74 2.28
CA ILE A 50 -5.27 13.37 3.60
C ILE A 50 -4.74 14.80 3.44
N GLY A 51 -3.72 15.01 2.60
CA GLY A 51 -3.20 16.35 2.33
C GLY A 51 -4.25 17.31 1.78
N TYR A 52 -5.01 16.87 0.76
CA TYR A 52 -6.08 17.67 0.16
C TYR A 52 -7.27 17.89 1.08
N SER A 53 -7.58 16.99 2.01
CA SER A 53 -8.73 17.18 2.89
C SER A 53 -8.63 18.43 3.77
N TYR A 54 -7.42 18.96 3.99
CA TYR A 54 -7.21 20.21 4.72
C TYR A 54 -7.44 21.49 3.90
N PHE A 55 -7.53 21.44 2.57
CA PHE A 55 -7.61 22.67 1.76
C PHE A 55 -8.27 22.59 0.38
N ASP A 56 -8.54 21.40 -0.16
CA ASP A 56 -9.15 21.19 -1.48
C ASP A 56 -9.96 19.88 -1.52
N GLU A 57 -11.16 19.91 -0.94
CA GLU A 57 -12.08 18.76 -0.89
C GLU A 57 -12.42 18.18 -2.27
N MET A 58 -12.52 19.04 -3.29
CA MET A 58 -12.84 18.59 -4.64
C MET A 58 -11.73 17.73 -5.22
N ARG A 59 -10.45 18.08 -4.98
CA ARG A 59 -9.33 17.22 -5.38
C ARG A 59 -9.25 15.96 -4.55
N ALA A 60 -9.50 16.02 -3.23
CA ALA A 60 -9.55 14.84 -2.38
C ALA A 60 -10.58 13.81 -2.90
N LYS A 61 -11.80 14.25 -3.23
CA LYS A 61 -12.83 13.40 -3.85
C LYS A 61 -12.39 12.81 -5.18
N LYS A 62 -11.79 13.62 -6.06
CA LYS A 62 -11.31 13.18 -7.38
C LYS A 62 -10.18 12.16 -7.28
N GLU A 63 -9.24 12.36 -6.37
CA GLU A 63 -8.10 11.46 -6.12
C GLU A 63 -8.60 10.04 -5.80
N LEU A 64 -9.47 9.91 -4.79
CA LEU A 64 -10.08 8.63 -4.40
C LEU A 64 -10.94 8.03 -5.51
N SER A 65 -11.77 8.85 -6.16
CA SER A 65 -12.64 8.39 -7.25
C SER A 65 -11.84 7.88 -8.44
N SER A 66 -10.72 8.53 -8.78
CA SER A 66 -9.82 8.11 -9.86
C SER A 66 -9.11 6.80 -9.52
N LEU A 67 -8.61 6.67 -8.28
CA LEU A 67 -7.96 5.43 -7.83
C LEU A 67 -8.94 4.26 -7.90
N LEU A 68 -10.13 4.42 -7.32
CA LEU A 68 -11.10 3.33 -7.26
C LEU A 68 -11.68 3.00 -8.63
N LYS A 69 -11.69 3.90 -9.62
CA LYS A 69 -11.99 3.52 -11.02
C LYS A 69 -11.06 2.45 -11.58
N ALA A 70 -9.84 2.31 -11.06
CA ALA A 70 -8.91 1.24 -11.41
C ALA A 70 -9.10 -0.05 -10.59
N GLN A 71 -10.09 -0.11 -9.70
CA GLN A 71 -10.37 -1.31 -8.93
C GLN A 71 -10.89 -2.44 -9.83
N TRP A 72 -10.31 -3.61 -9.66
CA TRP A 72 -10.67 -4.84 -10.36
C TRP A 72 -11.99 -5.40 -9.83
N THR A 73 -12.67 -6.22 -10.63
CA THR A 73 -13.98 -6.81 -10.29
C THR A 73 -13.90 -7.80 -9.12
N ASN A 74 -12.72 -8.38 -8.85
CA ASN A 74 -12.47 -9.19 -7.66
C ASN A 74 -12.22 -8.36 -6.38
N GLY A 75 -12.24 -7.03 -6.47
CA GLY A 75 -12.03 -6.09 -5.37
C GLY A 75 -10.62 -5.51 -5.27
N MET A 76 -9.62 -6.07 -5.97
CA MET A 76 -8.25 -5.58 -5.90
C MET A 76 -8.15 -4.11 -6.33
N VAL A 77 -7.50 -3.29 -5.50
CA VAL A 77 -7.00 -1.98 -5.94
C VAL A 77 -5.53 -2.14 -6.35
N PRO A 78 -5.17 -1.95 -7.62
CA PRO A 78 -3.80 -2.13 -8.09
C PRO A 78 -2.91 -1.01 -7.54
N HIS A 79 -1.63 -1.30 -7.33
CA HIS A 79 -0.70 -0.32 -6.78
C HIS A 79 -0.42 0.85 -7.74
N ILE A 80 -0.61 0.66 -9.06
CA ILE A 80 -0.48 1.71 -10.07
C ILE A 80 -1.71 1.72 -10.97
N ARG A 81 -2.25 2.92 -11.19
CA ARG A 81 -3.11 3.25 -12.32
C ARG A 81 -2.30 4.12 -13.30
N TYR A 82 -2.01 3.57 -14.47
CA TYR A 82 -1.16 4.23 -15.47
C TYR A 82 -1.87 5.40 -16.15
N ASN A 83 -1.11 6.46 -16.38
CA ASN A 83 -1.52 7.57 -17.24
C ASN A 83 -0.87 7.39 -18.61
N PRO A 84 -1.65 7.20 -19.68
CA PRO A 84 -1.12 6.91 -21.02
C PRO A 84 -0.35 8.07 -21.65
N ARG A 85 -0.36 9.27 -21.05
CA ARG A 85 0.44 10.41 -21.52
C ARG A 85 1.93 10.30 -21.19
N TYR A 86 2.33 9.32 -20.39
CA TYR A 86 3.70 9.15 -19.92
C TYR A 86 4.26 7.80 -20.36
N GLU A 87 5.43 7.83 -20.98
CA GLU A 87 6.11 6.66 -21.56
C GLU A 87 7.45 6.35 -20.87
N HIS A 88 7.91 7.21 -19.96
CA HIS A 88 9.23 7.14 -19.33
C HIS A 88 9.15 6.67 -17.86
N TYR A 89 8.51 5.52 -17.64
CA TYR A 89 8.51 4.78 -16.37
C TYR A 89 8.58 3.28 -16.67
N PHE A 90 9.37 2.53 -15.92
CA PHE A 90 9.46 1.08 -16.05
C PHE A 90 9.36 0.40 -14.68
N PRO A 91 8.59 -0.71 -14.54
CA PRO A 91 7.78 -1.37 -15.57
C PRO A 91 6.55 -0.55 -15.98
N ASP A 92 6.35 -0.37 -17.28
CA ASP A 92 5.21 0.38 -17.82
C ASP A 92 3.93 -0.48 -17.87
N ALA A 93 2.85 0.09 -18.40
CA ALA A 93 1.60 -0.64 -18.58
C ALA A 93 1.77 -1.88 -19.46
N SER A 94 2.54 -1.79 -20.55
CA SER A 94 2.73 -2.89 -21.52
C SER A 94 3.39 -4.10 -20.88
N PHE A 95 4.28 -3.87 -19.91
CA PHE A 95 4.90 -4.92 -19.13
C PHE A 95 3.87 -5.74 -18.32
N TRP A 96 2.73 -5.18 -17.92
CA TRP A 96 1.68 -5.92 -17.22
C TRP A 96 0.65 -6.57 -18.15
N HIS A 97 0.73 -6.33 -19.46
CA HIS A 97 -0.21 -6.91 -20.42
C HIS A 97 0.18 -8.35 -20.83
N PRO A 98 -0.83 -9.18 -21.20
CA PRO A 98 -2.26 -8.88 -21.22
C PRO A 98 -2.89 -8.90 -19.82
N LEU A 99 -3.74 -7.91 -19.53
CA LEU A 99 -4.53 -7.89 -18.28
C LEU A 99 -5.64 -8.96 -18.31
N PRO A 100 -6.00 -9.55 -17.16
CA PRO A 100 -7.07 -10.56 -17.08
C PRO A 100 -8.46 -9.91 -17.14
N ASP A 101 -9.50 -10.70 -17.42
CA ASP A 101 -10.90 -10.23 -17.52
C ASP A 101 -11.42 -9.51 -16.27
N CYS A 102 -10.82 -9.76 -15.10
CA CYS A 102 -11.20 -9.09 -13.87
C CYS A 102 -10.60 -7.67 -13.71
N ALA A 103 -9.66 -7.28 -14.56
CA ALA A 103 -9.14 -5.93 -14.62
C ALA A 103 -10.18 -4.95 -15.21
N PRO A 104 -10.16 -3.67 -14.81
CA PRO A 104 -11.09 -2.66 -15.32
C PRO A 104 -10.89 -2.39 -16.82
N GLU A 105 -11.98 -2.39 -17.58
CA GLU A 105 -11.96 -2.08 -19.01
C GLU A 105 -11.47 -0.65 -19.27
N GLY A 106 -10.60 -0.49 -20.27
CA GLY A 106 -10.09 0.82 -20.71
C GLY A 106 -9.15 1.51 -19.71
N VAL A 107 -8.72 0.83 -18.64
CA VAL A 107 -7.80 1.37 -17.64
C VAL A 107 -6.57 0.49 -17.53
N ASN A 108 -5.41 1.04 -17.89
CA ASN A 108 -4.14 0.37 -17.68
C ASN A 108 -3.75 0.41 -16.21
N THR A 109 -3.52 -0.76 -15.61
CA THR A 109 -3.09 -0.90 -14.22
C THR A 109 -1.91 -1.86 -14.13
N SER A 110 -1.19 -1.82 -13.01
CA SER A 110 -0.37 -2.95 -12.62
C SER A 110 -1.23 -4.11 -12.11
N CYS A 111 -0.63 -5.26 -11.82
CA CYS A 111 -1.34 -6.47 -11.38
C CYS A 111 -0.98 -6.94 -9.95
N ILE A 112 -0.41 -6.05 -9.15
CA ILE A 112 -0.14 -6.24 -7.72
C ILE A 112 -0.77 -5.10 -6.92
N THR A 113 -0.97 -5.28 -5.61
CA THR A 113 -1.68 -4.32 -4.75
C THR A 113 -0.73 -3.53 -3.84
N GLN A 114 -1.26 -2.72 -2.94
CA GLN A 114 -0.54 -1.94 -1.93
C GLN A 114 -1.39 -1.80 -0.66
N PRO A 115 -0.84 -1.32 0.47
CA PRO A 115 -1.62 -1.22 1.70
C PRO A 115 -2.83 -0.28 1.53
N PRO A 116 -3.97 -0.54 2.21
CA PRO A 116 -5.25 0.13 1.95
C PRO A 116 -5.37 1.56 2.51
N LEU A 117 -4.40 2.43 2.23
CA LEU A 117 -4.37 3.83 2.68
C LEU A 117 -5.51 4.67 2.10
N ALA A 118 -6.10 4.27 0.97
CA ALA A 118 -7.28 4.95 0.40
C ALA A 118 -8.45 5.00 1.40
N THR A 119 -8.63 3.97 2.20
CA THR A 119 -9.65 3.90 3.27
C THR A 119 -9.35 4.89 4.38
N ILE A 120 -8.08 4.99 4.80
CA ILE A 120 -7.65 5.97 5.82
C ILE A 120 -7.83 7.39 5.26
N GLY A 121 -7.44 7.64 4.01
CA GLY A 121 -7.65 8.90 3.32
C GLY A 121 -9.11 9.30 3.23
N ALA A 122 -10.02 8.37 2.95
CA ALA A 122 -11.47 8.61 2.94
C ALA A 122 -12.00 9.03 4.32
N PHE A 123 -11.51 8.40 5.39
CA PHE A 123 -11.88 8.76 6.76
C PHE A 123 -11.42 10.18 7.14
N TYR A 124 -10.17 10.53 6.85
CA TYR A 124 -9.66 11.88 7.09
C TYR A 124 -10.28 12.94 6.17
N PHE A 125 -10.69 12.55 4.96
CA PHE A 125 -11.52 13.41 4.10
C PHE A 125 -12.81 13.81 4.82
N TYR A 126 -13.52 12.84 5.41
CA TYR A 126 -14.76 13.12 6.13
C TYR A 126 -14.53 13.93 7.41
N ILE A 127 -13.48 13.63 8.19
CA ILE A 127 -13.19 14.37 9.43
C ILE A 127 -12.94 15.86 9.15
N ASN A 128 -12.27 16.17 8.04
CA ASN A 128 -11.92 17.54 7.68
C ASN A 128 -12.97 18.20 6.77
N ALA A 129 -14.09 17.55 6.48
CA ALA A 129 -15.10 18.08 5.58
C ALA A 129 -15.79 19.32 6.14
N VAL A 130 -16.00 20.31 5.28
CA VAL A 130 -16.78 21.52 5.56
C VAL A 130 -18.28 21.22 5.45
N ASP A 131 -18.68 20.44 4.43
CA ASP A 131 -20.06 19.95 4.26
C ASP A 131 -20.15 18.46 4.63
N MET A 132 -20.55 18.21 5.88
CA MET A 132 -20.64 16.85 6.44
C MET A 132 -21.68 15.97 5.72
N GLU A 133 -22.79 16.54 5.25
CA GLU A 133 -23.84 15.78 4.56
C GLU A 133 -23.39 15.35 3.17
N GLU A 134 -22.74 16.26 2.45
CA GLU A 134 -22.12 15.94 1.16
C GLU A 134 -20.96 14.95 1.31
N ALA A 135 -20.12 15.10 2.34
CA ALA A 135 -19.06 14.14 2.64
C ALA A 135 -19.62 12.75 2.99
N LYS A 136 -20.71 12.69 3.76
CA LYS A 136 -21.42 11.43 4.06
C LYS A 136 -21.99 10.79 2.80
N ARG A 137 -22.61 11.56 1.90
CA ARG A 137 -23.08 11.04 0.59
C ARG A 137 -21.93 10.46 -0.23
N PHE A 138 -20.81 11.16 -0.28
CA PHE A 138 -19.62 10.67 -0.97
C PHE A 138 -19.07 9.38 -0.35
N LEU A 139 -18.92 9.33 0.98
CA LEU A 139 -18.51 8.11 1.68
C LEU A 139 -19.47 6.94 1.42
N LYS A 140 -20.79 7.19 1.41
CA LYS A 140 -21.77 6.15 1.10
C LYS A 140 -21.59 5.57 -0.30
N HIS A 141 -21.22 6.40 -1.27
CA HIS A 141 -20.89 5.95 -2.62
C HIS A 141 -19.57 5.15 -2.67
N LEU A 142 -18.56 5.54 -1.88
CA LEU A 142 -17.26 4.86 -1.85
C LEU A 142 -17.27 3.54 -1.06
N TYR A 143 -18.08 3.45 0.00
CA TYR A 143 -18.07 2.35 0.96
C TYR A 143 -18.04 0.95 0.33
N PRO A 144 -18.92 0.58 -0.62
CA PRO A 144 -18.88 -0.77 -1.21
C PRO A 144 -17.57 -1.07 -1.94
N ARG A 145 -16.92 -0.06 -2.52
CA ARG A 145 -15.62 -0.21 -3.19
C ARG A 145 -14.50 -0.41 -2.18
N LEU A 146 -14.48 0.37 -1.10
CA LEU A 146 -13.53 0.21 -0.01
C LEU A 146 -13.68 -1.15 0.67
N LEU A 147 -14.92 -1.56 0.98
CA LEU A 147 -15.21 -2.89 1.51
C LEU A 147 -14.79 -4.00 0.56
N GLY A 148 -15.05 -3.85 -0.74
CA GLY A 148 -14.59 -4.79 -1.77
C GLY A 148 -13.07 -4.98 -1.77
N PHE A 149 -12.31 -3.90 -1.54
CA PHE A 149 -10.86 -3.98 -1.43
C PHE A 149 -10.39 -4.73 -0.18
N HIS A 150 -10.99 -4.44 0.97
CA HIS A 150 -10.66 -5.16 2.21
C HIS A 150 -11.03 -6.65 2.11
N ARG A 151 -12.20 -6.97 1.56
CA ARG A 151 -12.61 -8.36 1.29
C ARG A 151 -11.66 -9.08 0.34
N PHE A 152 -11.17 -8.40 -0.71
CA PHE A 152 -10.13 -8.95 -1.59
C PHE A 152 -8.89 -9.35 -0.79
N LEU A 153 -8.39 -8.46 0.08
CA LEU A 153 -7.19 -8.72 0.87
C LEU A 153 -7.37 -9.95 1.76
N TYR A 154 -8.45 -10.02 2.53
CA TYR A 154 -8.70 -11.16 3.42
C TYR A 154 -8.96 -12.47 2.67
N LYS A 155 -9.71 -12.41 1.56
CA LYS A 155 -10.12 -13.61 0.83
C LYS A 155 -8.99 -14.19 -0.03
N GLU A 156 -8.24 -13.34 -0.71
CA GLU A 156 -7.31 -13.77 -1.75
C GLU A 156 -5.85 -13.82 -1.28
N ARG A 157 -5.52 -13.22 -0.12
CA ARG A 157 -4.13 -13.08 0.37
C ARG A 157 -3.85 -13.71 1.73
N ASP A 158 -4.74 -14.52 2.30
CA ASP A 158 -4.42 -15.35 3.47
C ASP A 158 -4.48 -16.85 3.13
N PRO A 159 -3.47 -17.41 2.42
CA PRO A 159 -3.51 -18.80 1.95
C PRO A 159 -3.47 -19.83 3.07
N ASP A 160 -2.80 -19.52 4.19
CA ASP A 160 -2.55 -20.45 5.28
C ASP A 160 -3.49 -20.22 6.47
N VAL A 161 -4.53 -19.39 6.29
CA VAL A 161 -5.54 -19.06 7.31
C VAL A 161 -4.88 -18.57 8.61
N LYS A 162 -3.87 -17.72 8.48
CA LYS A 162 -3.15 -17.14 9.63
C LYS A 162 -3.87 -15.94 10.24
N GLU A 163 -4.98 -15.51 9.66
CA GLU A 163 -5.68 -14.26 9.96
C GLU A 163 -4.82 -13.01 9.61
N LEU A 164 -3.80 -13.20 8.77
CA LEU A 164 -2.88 -12.19 8.25
C LEU A 164 -2.94 -12.18 6.71
N VAL A 165 -2.70 -11.01 6.11
CA VAL A 165 -2.63 -10.84 4.66
C VAL A 165 -1.17 -10.92 4.22
N ALA A 166 -0.89 -11.76 3.23
CA ALA A 166 0.42 -11.94 2.63
C ALA A 166 0.60 -11.04 1.39
N ILE A 167 1.77 -10.43 1.32
CA ILE A 167 2.29 -9.83 0.09
C ILE A 167 3.02 -10.90 -0.73
N VAL A 168 2.82 -10.85 -2.05
CA VAL A 168 3.45 -11.77 -3.01
C VAL A 168 4.61 -11.13 -3.75
N HIS A 169 4.78 -9.81 -3.61
CA HIS A 169 5.83 -9.04 -4.24
C HIS A 169 6.30 -7.91 -3.30
N PRO A 170 7.61 -7.61 -3.21
CA PRO A 170 8.15 -6.55 -2.34
C PRO A 170 7.49 -5.18 -2.52
N TRP A 171 7.26 -4.74 -3.78
CA TRP A 171 6.52 -3.52 -4.12
C TRP A 171 5.12 -3.39 -3.46
N GLU A 172 4.49 -4.50 -3.07
CA GLU A 172 3.19 -4.45 -2.37
C GLU A 172 3.32 -3.94 -0.94
N SER A 173 4.51 -3.98 -0.33
CA SER A 173 4.76 -3.41 0.99
C SER A 173 4.84 -1.87 0.97
N GLY A 174 5.20 -1.28 -0.17
CA GLY A 174 5.62 0.12 -0.26
C GLY A 174 7.05 0.39 0.26
N MET A 175 7.77 -0.65 0.69
CA MET A 175 9.18 -0.61 1.10
C MET A 175 10.01 -1.54 0.21
N ASP A 176 10.12 -1.16 -1.06
CA ASP A 176 10.61 -1.99 -2.16
C ASP A 176 11.90 -2.75 -1.84
N ASP A 177 12.93 -2.06 -1.34
CA ASP A 177 14.27 -2.57 -1.05
C ASP A 177 14.55 -2.76 0.44
N SER A 178 13.50 -2.93 1.25
CA SER A 178 13.66 -3.22 2.67
C SER A 178 14.66 -4.37 2.90
N PRO A 179 15.55 -4.29 3.90
CA PRO A 179 16.49 -5.36 4.22
C PRO A 179 15.77 -6.67 4.60
N ALA A 180 14.49 -6.60 4.99
CA ALA A 180 13.66 -7.78 5.25
C ALA A 180 13.48 -8.66 3.99
N TRP A 181 13.51 -8.10 2.79
CA TRP A 181 13.25 -8.86 1.57
C TRP A 181 14.51 -9.46 0.96
N LYS A 182 15.69 -8.92 1.30
CA LYS A 182 16.96 -9.21 0.62
C LYS A 182 17.28 -10.70 0.58
N ASP A 183 17.23 -11.38 1.73
CA ASP A 183 17.63 -12.78 1.82
C ASP A 183 16.66 -13.69 1.03
N ILE A 184 15.35 -13.42 1.10
CA ILE A 184 14.32 -14.14 0.34
C ILE A 184 14.57 -13.98 -1.16
N LEU A 185 14.78 -12.74 -1.61
CA LEU A 185 15.03 -12.43 -3.01
C LEU A 185 16.30 -13.14 -3.49
N MET A 186 17.42 -13.02 -2.77
CA MET A 186 18.69 -13.62 -3.18
C MET A 186 18.63 -15.15 -3.27
N GLN A 187 17.81 -15.81 -2.44
CA GLN A 187 17.58 -17.25 -2.46
C GLN A 187 16.65 -17.71 -3.60
N MET A 188 15.98 -16.80 -4.31
CA MET A 188 15.12 -17.16 -5.44
C MET A 188 15.94 -17.67 -6.62
N ASP A 189 15.57 -18.86 -7.09
CA ASP A 189 16.00 -19.37 -8.39
C ASP A 189 15.29 -18.60 -9.52
N ILE A 190 16.05 -17.80 -10.27
CA ILE A 190 15.56 -17.07 -11.45
C ILE A 190 16.29 -17.57 -12.72
N PRO A 191 15.62 -17.62 -13.88
CA PRO A 191 16.26 -18.01 -15.13
C PRO A 191 17.46 -17.12 -15.48
N SER A 192 18.55 -17.74 -15.93
CA SER A 192 19.70 -17.03 -16.50
C SER A 192 19.28 -16.20 -17.71
N GLY A 193 19.70 -14.93 -17.79
CA GLY A 193 19.41 -14.04 -18.92
C GLY A 193 18.20 -13.12 -18.75
N ILE A 194 17.49 -13.16 -17.61
CA ILE A 194 16.42 -12.18 -17.33
C ILE A 194 16.94 -10.73 -17.32
N ALA A 195 18.20 -10.55 -16.92
CA ALA A 195 18.90 -9.27 -16.93
C ALA A 195 19.02 -8.68 -18.35
N ASP A 196 19.18 -9.54 -19.36
CA ASP A 196 19.35 -9.12 -20.76
C ASP A 196 18.02 -8.73 -21.41
N SER A 197 16.90 -9.10 -20.78
CA SER A 197 15.56 -8.91 -21.32
C SER A 197 14.96 -7.53 -21.04
N TYR A 198 15.54 -6.75 -20.11
CA TYR A 198 14.94 -5.50 -19.64
C TYR A 198 15.95 -4.37 -19.48
N ARG A 199 15.51 -3.14 -19.77
CA ARG A 199 16.26 -1.90 -19.52
C ARG A 199 15.55 -1.11 -18.43
N ARG A 200 16.20 -0.95 -17.28
CA ARG A 200 15.71 -0.12 -16.17
C ARG A 200 15.63 1.35 -16.60
N GLN A 201 14.61 2.04 -16.12
CA GLN A 201 14.45 3.49 -16.34
C GLN A 201 14.51 4.28 -15.03
N ASP A 202 14.41 3.63 -13.88
CA ASP A 202 14.31 4.28 -12.58
C ASP A 202 15.63 4.94 -12.12
N THR A 203 16.77 4.53 -12.70
CA THR A 203 18.10 5.13 -12.50
C THR A 203 18.39 6.31 -13.43
N LEU A 204 17.47 6.68 -14.34
CA LEU A 204 17.69 7.80 -15.27
C LEU A 204 17.59 9.16 -14.59
N ASN A 205 16.72 9.29 -13.58
CA ASN A 205 16.48 10.57 -12.90
C ASN A 205 16.96 10.60 -11.44
N VAL A 206 17.46 9.47 -10.91
CA VAL A 206 17.89 9.30 -9.51
C VAL A 206 19.22 8.54 -9.50
N PRO A 207 20.22 8.93 -8.68
CA PRO A 207 21.49 8.22 -8.58
C PRO A 207 21.31 6.73 -8.29
N ALA A 208 22.16 5.88 -8.89
CA ALA A 208 22.07 4.43 -8.73
C ALA A 208 22.25 3.97 -7.27
N GLU A 209 23.02 4.71 -6.47
CA GLU A 209 23.23 4.47 -5.04
C GLU A 209 21.98 4.72 -4.16
N GLU A 210 20.99 5.45 -4.68
CA GLU A 210 19.70 5.68 -4.03
C GLU A 210 18.61 4.70 -4.54
N ARG A 211 18.99 3.65 -5.28
CA ARG A 211 18.09 2.68 -5.93
C ARG A 211 18.48 1.23 -5.61
N PRO A 212 17.55 0.27 -5.77
CA PRO A 212 17.87 -1.14 -5.59
C PRO A 212 18.96 -1.60 -6.56
N GLU A 213 19.81 -2.52 -6.11
CA GLU A 213 20.81 -3.22 -6.92
C GLU A 213 20.15 -3.92 -8.13
N ASP A 214 20.84 -4.00 -9.27
CA ASP A 214 20.29 -4.59 -10.51
C ASP A 214 19.83 -6.03 -10.32
N GLU A 215 20.62 -6.83 -9.60
CA GLU A 215 20.32 -8.23 -9.32
C GLU A 215 19.00 -8.41 -8.54
N ILE A 216 18.71 -7.47 -7.63
CA ILE A 216 17.46 -7.42 -6.86
C ILE A 216 16.32 -6.95 -7.77
N TYR A 217 16.56 -5.93 -8.60
CA TYR A 217 15.53 -5.39 -9.48
C TYR A 217 15.05 -6.43 -10.51
N PHE A 218 15.94 -7.26 -11.04
CA PHE A 218 15.54 -8.34 -11.95
C PHE A 218 14.66 -9.41 -11.29
N ARG A 219 14.79 -9.62 -9.97
CA ARG A 219 13.90 -10.51 -9.22
C ARG A 219 12.50 -9.91 -9.04
N TYR A 220 12.39 -8.59 -8.93
CA TYR A 220 11.08 -7.92 -8.99
C TYR A 220 10.39 -8.19 -10.33
N LEU A 221 11.10 -7.98 -11.44
CA LEU A 221 10.56 -8.24 -12.78
C LEU A 221 10.21 -9.72 -12.97
N TYR A 222 11.03 -10.64 -12.45
CA TYR A 222 10.75 -12.07 -12.49
C TYR A 222 9.45 -12.45 -11.79
N LEU A 223 9.19 -11.92 -10.59
CA LEU A 223 7.95 -12.15 -9.86
C LEU A 223 6.75 -11.68 -10.68
N ALA A 224 6.82 -10.47 -11.24
CA ALA A 224 5.73 -9.94 -12.06
C ALA A 224 5.48 -10.77 -13.34
N GLU A 225 6.53 -11.26 -14.00
CA GLU A 225 6.44 -12.20 -15.12
C GLU A 225 5.84 -13.55 -14.71
N LEU A 226 6.20 -14.07 -13.53
CA LEU A 226 5.59 -15.28 -12.98
C LEU A 226 4.09 -15.09 -12.78
N PHE A 227 3.66 -13.94 -12.27
CA PHE A 227 2.23 -13.67 -12.08
C PHE A 227 1.49 -13.56 -13.41
N LYS A 228 2.12 -12.97 -14.42
CA LYS A 228 1.60 -12.93 -15.80
C LYS A 228 1.40 -14.34 -16.36
N LYS A 229 2.37 -15.24 -16.19
CA LYS A 229 2.26 -16.65 -16.60
C LYS A 229 1.13 -17.40 -15.90
N GLU A 230 0.84 -17.04 -14.64
CA GLU A 230 -0.30 -17.58 -13.89
C GLU A 230 -1.64 -16.89 -14.22
N GLY A 231 -1.64 -15.96 -15.20
CA GLY A 231 -2.81 -15.19 -15.62
C GLY A 231 -3.35 -14.29 -14.51
N TYR A 232 -2.50 -13.85 -13.58
CA TYR A 232 -2.83 -13.03 -12.41
C TYR A 232 -3.93 -13.60 -11.49
N ARG A 233 -4.20 -14.91 -11.60
CA ARG A 233 -5.15 -15.61 -10.74
C ARG A 233 -4.57 -15.71 -9.33
N GLN A 234 -5.15 -14.99 -8.38
CA GLN A 234 -4.57 -14.81 -7.05
C GLN A 234 -4.25 -16.14 -6.34
N HIS A 235 -5.18 -17.10 -6.32
CA HIS A 235 -4.91 -18.43 -5.75
C HIS A 235 -3.68 -19.14 -6.35
N ARG A 236 -3.37 -18.91 -7.64
CA ARG A 236 -2.17 -19.46 -8.28
C ARG A 236 -0.93 -18.66 -7.94
N VAL A 237 -1.04 -17.33 -8.01
CA VAL A 237 0.05 -16.40 -7.65
C VAL A 237 0.51 -16.66 -6.22
N VAL A 238 -0.42 -16.70 -5.26
CA VAL A 238 -0.12 -16.95 -3.86
C VAL A 238 0.46 -18.35 -3.64
N ARG A 239 0.05 -19.36 -4.40
CA ARG A 239 0.62 -20.71 -4.31
C ARG A 239 2.00 -20.84 -4.93
N ARG A 240 2.29 -20.08 -6.01
CA ARG A 240 3.49 -20.25 -6.84
C ARG A 240 4.59 -19.23 -6.56
N SER A 241 4.26 -18.06 -6.02
CA SER A 241 5.24 -17.01 -5.77
C SER A 241 6.33 -17.53 -4.81
N PRO A 242 7.62 -17.45 -5.15
CA PRO A 242 8.69 -17.77 -4.21
C PRO A 242 8.82 -16.71 -3.11
N PHE A 243 8.22 -15.52 -3.30
CA PHE A 243 8.08 -14.50 -2.28
C PHE A 243 6.65 -14.54 -1.74
N LEU A 244 6.46 -14.94 -0.50
CA LEU A 244 5.15 -14.92 0.19
C LEU A 244 5.35 -14.53 1.65
N VAL A 245 5.05 -13.27 1.98
CA VAL A 245 5.41 -12.70 3.27
C VAL A 245 4.20 -12.08 3.95
N TYR A 246 3.98 -12.41 5.22
CA TYR A 246 3.09 -11.67 6.09
C TYR A 246 3.84 -10.45 6.61
N ASP A 247 3.72 -9.34 5.89
CA ASP A 247 4.42 -8.09 6.19
C ASP A 247 3.78 -7.38 7.41
N VAL A 248 4.61 -7.06 8.40
CA VAL A 248 4.18 -6.35 9.62
C VAL A 248 3.62 -4.97 9.31
N LEU A 249 4.21 -4.24 8.34
CA LEU A 249 3.71 -2.91 7.98
C LEU A 249 2.35 -3.01 7.31
N PHE A 250 2.23 -3.86 6.28
CA PHE A 250 0.98 -4.06 5.56
C PHE A 250 -0.16 -4.43 6.52
N ASN A 251 0.05 -5.42 7.40
CA ASN A 251 -0.98 -5.89 8.32
C ASN A 251 -1.32 -4.85 9.40
N SER A 252 -0.35 -4.06 9.86
CA SER A 252 -0.62 -2.95 10.78
C SER A 252 -1.46 -1.86 10.11
N LEU A 253 -1.11 -1.47 8.88
CA LEU A 253 -1.88 -0.49 8.11
C LEU A 253 -3.28 -1.01 7.77
N LEU A 254 -3.43 -2.30 7.50
CA LEU A 254 -4.73 -2.96 7.30
C LEU A 254 -5.59 -2.91 8.57
N CYS A 255 -5.02 -3.17 9.76
CA CYS A 255 -5.72 -2.98 11.03
C CYS A 255 -6.24 -1.54 11.16
N ARG A 256 -5.39 -0.54 10.92
CA ARG A 256 -5.81 0.86 10.99
C ARG A 256 -6.87 1.21 9.95
N ALA A 257 -6.74 0.69 8.73
CA ALA A 257 -7.72 0.91 7.68
C ALA A 257 -9.06 0.24 8.02
N ASN A 258 -9.08 -0.95 8.64
CA ASN A 258 -10.32 -1.58 9.09
C ASN A 258 -11.04 -0.74 10.13
N GLU A 259 -10.31 -0.16 11.10
CA GLU A 259 -10.91 0.79 12.06
C GLU A 259 -11.57 1.97 11.36
N CYS A 260 -10.85 2.59 10.42
CA CYS A 260 -11.40 3.67 9.62
C CYS A 260 -12.64 3.22 8.83
N LEU A 261 -12.63 2.02 8.25
CA LEU A 261 -13.77 1.51 7.48
C LEU A 261 -14.98 1.17 8.35
N ILE A 262 -14.76 0.69 9.58
CA ILE A 262 -15.81 0.48 10.57
C ILE A 262 -16.47 1.81 10.93
N GLU A 263 -15.68 2.86 11.18
CA GLU A 263 -16.23 4.19 11.45
C GLU A 263 -16.97 4.77 10.24
N ILE A 264 -16.43 4.63 9.03
CA ILE A 264 -17.12 5.01 7.80
C ILE A 264 -18.46 4.27 7.70
N GLY A 265 -18.48 2.95 7.92
CA GLY A 265 -19.70 2.14 7.90
C GLY A 265 -20.75 2.64 8.89
N ARG A 266 -20.34 2.96 10.13
CA ARG A 266 -21.22 3.58 11.13
C ARG A 266 -21.77 4.94 10.66
N ILE A 267 -20.95 5.78 10.05
CA ILE A 267 -21.33 7.10 9.53
C ILE A 267 -22.40 6.97 8.44
N VAL A 268 -22.23 6.00 7.52
CA VAL A 268 -23.10 5.83 6.35
C VAL A 268 -24.29 4.89 6.59
N GLY A 269 -24.33 4.22 7.74
CA GLY A 269 -25.42 3.33 8.15
C GLY A 269 -25.31 1.89 7.61
N GLU A 270 -24.08 1.41 7.40
CA GLU A 270 -23.78 0.07 6.88
C GLU A 270 -23.36 -0.90 8.00
N ASP A 271 -23.58 -2.20 7.80
CA ASP A 271 -23.14 -3.24 8.73
C ASP A 271 -21.61 -3.41 8.70
N THR A 272 -21.02 -3.55 9.88
CA THR A 272 -19.57 -3.61 10.10
C THR A 272 -19.12 -4.85 10.87
N ALA A 273 -20.01 -5.82 11.11
CA ALA A 273 -19.69 -7.03 11.87
C ALA A 273 -18.48 -7.78 11.28
N GLU A 274 -18.48 -8.03 9.96
CA GLU A 274 -17.39 -8.71 9.25
C GLU A 274 -16.03 -7.98 9.44
N LEU A 275 -16.02 -6.65 9.36
CA LEU A 275 -14.80 -5.85 9.54
C LEU A 275 -14.27 -5.91 10.97
N LYS A 276 -15.16 -5.97 11.96
CA LYS A 276 -14.79 -6.12 13.39
C LYS A 276 -14.16 -7.48 13.64
N GLU A 277 -14.67 -8.53 13.02
CA GLU A 277 -14.09 -9.87 13.08
C GLU A 277 -12.69 -9.89 12.45
N TYR A 278 -12.55 -9.37 11.23
CA TYR A 278 -11.26 -9.22 10.57
C TYR A 278 -10.24 -8.44 11.41
N LEU A 279 -10.61 -7.28 11.94
CA LEU A 279 -9.74 -6.46 12.78
C LEU A 279 -9.29 -7.21 14.04
N ALA A 280 -10.22 -7.87 14.73
CA ALA A 280 -9.90 -8.62 15.95
C ALA A 280 -8.97 -9.81 15.65
N ALA A 281 -9.19 -10.50 14.52
CA ALA A 281 -8.37 -11.61 14.05
C ALA A 281 -6.94 -11.16 13.73
N THR A 282 -6.79 -10.16 12.87
CA THR A 282 -5.48 -9.64 12.46
C THR A 282 -4.68 -9.10 13.64
N ARG A 283 -5.31 -8.42 14.60
CA ARG A 283 -4.64 -7.97 15.84
C ARG A 283 -4.04 -9.12 16.63
N ARG A 284 -4.82 -10.17 16.88
CA ARG A 284 -4.32 -11.37 17.58
C ARG A 284 -3.20 -12.04 16.80
N ALA A 285 -3.33 -12.09 15.47
CA ALA A 285 -2.34 -12.74 14.62
C ALA A 285 -1.02 -11.98 14.54
N ILE A 286 -1.05 -10.63 14.53
CA ILE A 286 0.17 -9.81 14.64
C ILE A 286 0.90 -10.13 15.95
N GLU A 287 0.19 -10.15 17.09
CA GLU A 287 0.79 -10.48 18.40
C GLU A 287 1.33 -11.92 18.46
N LYS A 288 0.68 -12.85 17.76
CA LYS A 288 1.03 -14.27 17.76
C LYS A 288 2.22 -14.60 16.86
N TRP A 289 2.22 -14.07 15.64
CA TRP A 289 3.13 -14.50 14.57
C TRP A 289 4.26 -13.51 14.31
N LEU A 290 4.03 -12.21 14.57
CA LEU A 290 4.96 -11.15 14.16
C LEU A 290 5.72 -10.57 15.35
N TRP A 291 5.28 -10.77 16.60
CA TRP A 291 6.04 -10.37 17.78
C TRP A 291 7.19 -11.34 18.03
N ASN A 292 8.37 -10.81 18.34
CA ASN A 292 9.52 -11.57 18.81
C ASN A 292 9.86 -11.13 20.23
N GLU A 293 9.69 -12.05 21.19
CA GLU A 293 9.85 -11.76 22.62
C GLU A 293 11.31 -11.50 23.01
N GLU A 294 12.26 -12.18 22.37
CA GLU A 294 13.70 -12.02 22.63
C GLU A 294 14.21 -10.67 22.13
N ALA A 295 13.82 -10.28 20.91
CA ALA A 295 14.21 -9.00 20.33
C ALA A 295 13.40 -7.81 20.86
N GLY A 296 12.22 -8.06 21.46
CA GLY A 296 11.30 -7.00 21.88
C GLY A 296 10.77 -6.16 20.71
N LEU A 297 10.71 -6.74 19.51
CA LEU A 297 10.34 -6.08 18.25
C LEU A 297 9.37 -6.94 17.45
N TYR A 298 8.70 -6.32 16.49
CA TYR A 298 7.92 -7.04 15.49
C TYR A 298 8.74 -7.29 14.22
N PHE A 299 8.61 -8.47 13.66
CA PHE A 299 9.22 -8.88 12.40
C PHE A 299 8.16 -9.43 11.44
N SER A 300 8.34 -9.15 10.15
CA SER A 300 7.56 -9.80 9.10
C SER A 300 7.84 -11.31 9.10
N TYR A 301 6.90 -12.10 8.59
CA TYR A 301 7.00 -13.56 8.60
C TYR A 301 7.01 -14.12 7.19
N ASP A 302 8.04 -14.86 6.83
CA ASP A 302 8.12 -15.55 5.55
C ASP A 302 7.37 -16.88 5.61
N ALA A 303 6.29 -16.98 4.83
CA ALA A 303 5.47 -18.17 4.76
C ALA A 303 6.17 -19.33 4.06
N ARG A 304 7.20 -19.08 3.23
CA ARG A 304 7.94 -20.13 2.51
C ARG A 304 8.94 -20.84 3.39
N SER A 305 9.71 -20.10 4.19
CA SER A 305 10.61 -20.67 5.18
C SER A 305 9.93 -21.00 6.51
N ASN A 306 8.69 -20.55 6.72
CA ASN A 306 7.93 -20.71 7.96
C ASN A 306 8.71 -20.13 9.16
N ALA A 307 9.30 -18.94 8.97
CA ALA A 307 10.15 -18.27 9.94
C ALA A 307 9.92 -16.75 9.95
N GLN A 308 10.21 -16.12 11.10
CA GLN A 308 10.29 -14.66 11.18
C GLN A 308 11.52 -14.17 10.43
N ILE A 309 11.38 -13.03 9.77
CA ILE A 309 12.44 -12.32 9.09
C ILE A 309 13.05 -11.34 10.10
N GLU A 310 14.02 -11.80 10.88
CA GLU A 310 14.63 -11.06 11.99
C GLU A 310 15.60 -9.96 11.50
N LYS A 311 15.07 -9.02 10.70
CA LYS A 311 15.75 -7.84 10.18
C LYS A 311 15.03 -6.59 10.71
N PRO A 312 15.53 -5.94 11.77
CA PRO A 312 14.93 -4.73 12.32
C PRO A 312 14.82 -3.63 11.27
N SER A 313 13.65 -2.99 11.21
CA SER A 313 13.42 -1.82 10.36
C SER A 313 12.36 -0.91 10.98
N VAL A 314 12.07 0.23 10.35
CA VAL A 314 10.98 1.11 10.80
C VAL A 314 9.61 0.39 10.80
N ALA A 315 9.43 -0.62 9.95
CA ALA A 315 8.22 -1.44 9.92
C ALA A 315 7.97 -2.17 11.25
N SER A 316 9.03 -2.52 12.00
CA SER A 316 8.93 -3.18 13.32
C SER A 316 8.13 -2.39 14.35
N PHE A 317 7.98 -1.08 14.15
CA PHE A 317 7.21 -0.20 15.04
C PHE A 317 5.78 0.07 14.54
N SER A 318 5.44 -0.34 13.32
CA SER A 318 4.12 -0.09 12.73
C SER A 318 2.93 -0.62 13.55
N PRO A 319 3.03 -1.70 14.34
CA PRO A 319 1.93 -2.12 15.21
C PRO A 319 1.55 -1.06 16.26
N LEU A 320 2.48 -0.20 16.69
CA LEU A 320 2.18 0.93 17.60
C LEU A 320 1.18 1.90 16.97
N PHE A 321 1.34 2.21 15.69
CA PHE A 321 0.40 3.07 14.96
C PHE A 321 -0.99 2.45 14.83
N ALA A 322 -1.04 1.12 14.70
CA ALA A 322 -2.29 0.36 14.63
C ALA A 322 -2.91 0.05 16.01
N GLY A 323 -2.28 0.49 17.10
CA GLY A 323 -2.74 0.25 18.48
C GLY A 323 -2.86 -1.23 18.82
N VAL A 324 -2.02 -2.09 18.22
CA VAL A 324 -2.06 -3.55 18.43
C VAL A 324 -1.39 -3.97 19.73
N PRO A 325 -0.18 -3.47 20.09
CA PRO A 325 0.57 -4.01 21.21
C PRO A 325 -0.14 -3.83 22.55
N ALA A 326 -0.06 -4.87 23.39
CA ALA A 326 -0.44 -4.77 24.80
C ALA A 326 0.40 -3.72 25.55
N THR A 327 -0.15 -3.13 26.61
CA THR A 327 0.46 -2.00 27.34
C THR A 327 1.87 -2.29 27.89
N ASN A 328 2.19 -3.54 28.22
CA ASN A 328 3.53 -3.96 28.65
C ASN A 328 4.55 -3.97 27.49
N ARG A 329 4.15 -4.37 26.29
CA ARG A 329 5.00 -4.39 25.08
C ARG A 329 5.26 -2.99 24.53
N GLN A 330 4.34 -2.05 24.73
CA GLN A 330 4.51 -0.64 24.33
C GLN A 330 5.64 0.09 25.06
N LYS A 331 5.97 -0.34 26.29
CA LYS A 331 6.97 0.33 27.13
C LYS A 331 8.41 -0.12 26.83
N GLY A 332 8.59 -1.16 26.02
CA GLY A 332 9.86 -1.84 25.83
C GLY A 332 10.26 -2.60 27.08
N SER A 333 10.34 -3.92 27.02
CA SER A 333 11.09 -4.69 28.02
C SER A 333 12.56 -4.44 27.71
N MET A 334 13.15 -3.36 28.21
CA MET A 334 14.60 -3.34 28.38
C MET A 334 14.89 -4.18 29.62
N PRO A 335 15.55 -5.34 29.52
CA PRO A 335 16.32 -5.80 30.66
C PRO A 335 17.40 -4.74 30.92
N ILE A 336 17.42 -4.20 32.13
CA ILE A 336 18.57 -3.45 32.65
C ILE A 336 19.71 -4.45 32.90
#